data_AF-A0A5C8FL03-F1
#
_entry.id   AF-A0A5C8FL03-F1
#
_cell.length_a   1.000
_cell.length_b   1.000
_cell.length_c   1.000
_cell.angle_alpha   90.00
_cell.angle_beta   90.00
_cell.angle_gamma   90.00
#
_symmetry.space_group_name_H-M   'P 1'
#
loop_
_entity.id
_entity.type
_entity.pdbx_description
1 polymer ?
#
loop_
_entity_poly.entity_id
_entity_poly.type
_entity_poly.pdbx_seq_one_letter_code
_entity_poly.pdbx_strand_id
1 'polypeptide(L)'
;MSNKKQEKINIPKEYIDTLKKAKELYSNIFSFEIGLRLAIDKHLTEWIGKEWWNIRLSKDMPDIFKYAEEHKKQSSIINENEINKSIHNIHFITIGHLSEIVKKYKETFIPEVFPNLHFFLGHIEYIIKIRNCCCHMHPNIDKEYIKTLKAETLILSKIINSKII
;
A
#
# COMPACT_ATOMS: atom_id res chain seq x y z
N MET A 1 -19.10 21.21 35.55
CA MET A 1 -18.74 20.68 34.21
C MET A 1 -17.62 21.53 33.64
N SER A 2 -16.39 21.00 33.60
CA SER A 2 -15.22 21.73 33.09
C SER A 2 -15.24 21.76 31.56
N ASN A 3 -15.48 22.94 30.98
CA ASN A 3 -15.18 23.22 29.57
C ASN A 3 -13.66 23.12 29.37
N LYS A 4 -13.16 21.91 29.08
CA LYS A 4 -11.80 21.74 28.55
C LYS A 4 -11.78 22.42 27.18
N LYS A 5 -11.27 23.64 27.10
CA LYS A 5 -10.80 24.23 25.84
C LYS A 5 -9.89 23.17 25.20
N GLN A 6 -10.27 22.66 24.03
CA GLN A 6 -9.34 21.90 23.21
C GLN A 6 -8.13 22.81 22.97
N GLU A 7 -7.00 22.48 23.59
CA GLU A 7 -5.72 23.10 23.27
C GLU A 7 -5.41 22.78 21.81
N LYS A 8 -5.70 23.73 20.92
CA LYS A 8 -5.30 23.61 19.52
C LYS A 8 -3.79 23.77 19.49
N ILE A 9 -3.10 22.71 19.09
CA ILE A 9 -1.67 22.77 18.78
C ILE A 9 -1.48 23.90 17.76
N ASN A 10 -0.65 24.88 18.09
CA ASN A 10 -0.33 25.98 17.19
C ASN A 10 0.71 25.48 16.17
N ILE A 11 0.25 25.04 15.01
CA ILE A 11 1.10 24.50 13.94
C ILE A 11 1.59 25.67 13.08
N PRO A 12 2.91 25.82 12.83
CA PRO A 12 3.42 26.89 11.98
C PRO A 12 2.89 26.80 10.54
N LYS A 13 2.81 27.93 9.83
CA LYS A 13 2.16 28.02 8.51
C LYS A 13 2.82 27.11 7.47
N GLU A 14 4.14 26.97 7.51
CA GLU A 14 4.89 26.10 6.60
C GLU A 14 4.48 24.62 6.73
N TYR A 15 4.12 24.18 7.94
CA TYR A 15 3.61 22.83 8.17
C TYR A 15 2.17 22.69 7.66
N ILE A 16 1.32 23.71 7.83
CA ILE A 16 -0.05 23.69 7.30
C ILE A 16 -0.08 23.59 5.78
N ASP A 17 0.77 24.37 5.08
CA ASP A 17 0.83 24.33 3.62
C ASP A 17 1.41 23.01 3.11
N THR A 18 2.34 22.42 3.86
CA THR A 18 2.86 21.08 3.58
C THR A 18 1.80 20.00 3.79
N LEU A 19 0.97 20.09 4.84
CA LEU A 19 -0.14 19.16 5.09
C LEU A 19 -1.15 19.14 3.94
N LYS A 20 -1.44 20.28 3.31
CA LYS A 20 -2.35 20.35 2.15
C LYS A 20 -1.79 19.57 0.95
N LYS A 21 -0.50 19.75 0.65
CA LYS A 21 0.19 19.00 -0.42
C LYS A 21 0.23 17.51 -0.10
N ALA A 22 0.54 17.17 1.15
CA ALA A 22 0.57 15.78 1.60
C ALA A 22 -0.80 15.13 1.41
N LYS A 23 -1.90 15.79 1.79
CA LYS A 23 -3.27 15.26 1.63
C LYS A 23 -3.60 14.82 0.20
N GLU A 24 -3.26 15.64 -0.80
CA GLU A 24 -3.46 15.28 -2.21
C GLU A 24 -2.60 14.09 -2.64
N LEU A 25 -1.38 14.02 -2.12
CA LEU A 25 -0.46 12.92 -2.44
C LEU A 25 -0.91 11.60 -1.82
N TYR A 26 -1.33 11.65 -0.55
CA TYR A 26 -1.82 10.51 0.20
C TYR A 26 -2.99 9.83 -0.47
N SER A 27 -3.95 10.58 -1.01
CA SER A 27 -5.09 9.95 -1.70
C SER A 27 -4.63 9.14 -2.91
N ASN A 28 -3.68 9.65 -3.70
CA ASN A 28 -3.16 8.94 -4.87
C ASN A 28 -2.39 7.67 -4.48
N ILE A 29 -1.52 7.77 -3.47
CA ILE A 29 -0.78 6.63 -2.93
C ILE A 29 -1.76 5.58 -2.42
N PHE A 30 -2.74 6.00 -1.62
CA PHE A 30 -3.71 5.12 -1.00
C PHE A 30 -4.56 4.36 -2.03
N SER A 31 -5.07 5.07 -3.04
CA SER A 31 -5.82 4.44 -4.14
C SER A 31 -4.97 3.45 -4.94
N PHE A 32 -3.72 3.81 -5.27
CA PHE A 32 -2.80 2.90 -5.93
C PHE A 32 -2.53 1.65 -5.08
N GLU A 33 -2.27 1.85 -3.79
CA GLU A 33 -2.01 0.79 -2.82
C GLU A 33 -3.18 -0.19 -2.70
N ILE A 34 -4.42 0.29 -2.70
CA ILE A 34 -5.61 -0.56 -2.75
C ILE A 34 -5.66 -1.34 -4.06
N GLY A 35 -5.46 -0.65 -5.20
CA GLY A 35 -5.48 -1.28 -6.52
C GLY A 35 -4.44 -2.41 -6.64
N LEU A 36 -3.22 -2.18 -6.15
CA LEU A 36 -2.16 -3.20 -6.17
C LEU A 36 -2.52 -4.41 -5.29
N ARG A 37 -3.14 -4.21 -4.13
CA ARG A 37 -3.61 -5.31 -3.28
C ARG A 37 -4.64 -6.16 -4.01
N LEU A 38 -5.65 -5.53 -4.59
CA LEU A 38 -6.70 -6.23 -5.33
C LEU A 38 -6.14 -6.99 -6.54
N ALA A 39 -5.20 -6.39 -7.26
CA ALA A 39 -4.53 -7.00 -8.39
C ALA A 39 -3.74 -8.26 -8.00
N ILE A 40 -2.93 -8.18 -6.95
CA ILE A 40 -2.15 -9.31 -6.43
C ILE A 40 -3.09 -10.41 -5.93
N ASP A 41 -4.12 -10.04 -5.16
CA ASP A 41 -5.06 -10.99 -4.59
C ASP A 41 -5.83 -11.75 -5.67
N LYS A 42 -6.34 -11.05 -6.68
CA LYS A 42 -7.02 -11.64 -7.83
C LYS A 42 -6.08 -12.59 -8.59
N HIS A 43 -4.90 -12.10 -8.96
CA HIS A 43 -3.94 -12.89 -9.75
C HIS A 43 -3.50 -14.17 -9.05
N LEU A 44 -3.14 -14.09 -7.76
CA LEU A 44 -2.72 -15.27 -7.00
C LEU A 44 -3.89 -16.20 -6.68
N THR A 45 -5.11 -15.67 -6.52
CA THR A 45 -6.31 -16.49 -6.40
C THR A 45 -6.58 -17.28 -7.68
N GLU A 46 -6.39 -16.68 -8.85
CA GLU A 46 -6.57 -17.35 -10.14
C GLU A 46 -5.48 -18.40 -10.40
N TRP A 47 -4.22 -18.11 -10.06
CA TRP A 47 -3.09 -18.98 -10.39
C TRP A 47 -2.83 -20.09 -9.35
N ILE A 48 -2.95 -19.78 -8.05
CA ILE A 48 -2.69 -20.73 -6.95
C ILE A 48 -3.99 -21.29 -6.38
N GLY A 49 -5.07 -20.49 -6.38
CA GLY A 49 -6.35 -20.81 -5.76
C GLY A 49 -6.66 -19.91 -4.55
N LYS A 50 -7.92 -19.91 -4.09
CA LYS A 50 -8.41 -19.07 -2.97
C LYS A 50 -7.61 -19.23 -1.67
N GLU A 51 -7.01 -20.39 -1.46
CA GLU A 51 -6.21 -20.69 -0.27
C GLU A 51 -4.74 -20.27 -0.39
N TRP A 52 -4.36 -19.51 -1.44
CA TRP A 52 -2.98 -19.05 -1.61
C TRP A 52 -2.47 -18.29 -0.38
N TRP A 53 -3.32 -17.50 0.27
CA TRP A 53 -2.94 -16.78 1.48
C TRP A 53 -2.71 -17.72 2.67
N ASN A 54 -3.68 -18.58 2.98
CA ASN A 54 -3.65 -19.40 4.20
C ASN A 54 -2.70 -20.58 4.11
N ILE A 55 -2.51 -21.16 2.92
CA ILE A 55 -1.70 -22.37 2.73
C ILE A 55 -0.33 -22.05 2.14
N ARG A 56 -0.30 -21.26 1.06
CA ARG A 56 0.95 -21.01 0.32
C ARG A 56 1.79 -19.94 1.02
N LEU A 57 1.22 -18.75 1.22
CA LEU A 57 1.92 -17.60 1.80
C LEU A 57 2.35 -17.86 3.25
N SER A 58 1.51 -18.51 4.07
CA SER A 58 1.87 -18.85 5.46
C SER A 58 3.11 -19.74 5.56
N LYS A 59 3.35 -20.61 4.57
CA LYS A 59 4.52 -21.47 4.48
C LYS A 59 5.71 -20.75 3.83
N ASP A 60 5.46 -20.07 2.72
CA ASP A 60 6.50 -19.50 1.87
C ASP A 60 7.05 -18.16 2.40
N MET A 61 6.24 -17.40 3.15
CA MET A 61 6.54 -16.08 3.71
C MET A 61 5.86 -15.89 5.08
N PRO A 62 6.21 -16.69 6.11
CA PRO A 62 5.53 -16.71 7.40
C PRO A 62 5.53 -15.36 8.12
N ASP A 63 6.57 -14.55 7.94
CA ASP A 63 6.68 -13.23 8.58
C ASP A 63 5.62 -12.24 8.07
N ILE A 64 5.38 -12.22 6.76
CA ILE A 64 4.34 -11.36 6.16
C ILE A 64 2.94 -11.83 6.58
N PHE A 65 2.73 -13.15 6.61
CA PHE A 65 1.48 -13.73 7.08
C PHE A 65 1.18 -13.34 8.53
N LYS A 66 2.16 -13.52 9.42
CA LYS A 66 2.05 -13.16 10.84
C LYS A 66 1.84 -11.66 11.03
N TYR A 67 2.58 -10.82 10.30
CA TYR A 67 2.41 -9.38 10.33
C TYR A 67 0.96 -8.97 10.02
N ALA A 68 0.36 -9.55 8.98
CA ALA A 68 -1.02 -9.25 8.59
C ALA A 68 -2.03 -9.63 9.67
N GLU A 69 -1.87 -10.82 10.27
CA GLU A 69 -2.73 -11.31 11.35
C GLU A 69 -2.66 -10.41 12.58
N GLU A 70 -1.48 -9.96 12.96
CA GLU A 70 -1.28 -9.04 14.08
C GLU A 70 -1.93 -7.67 13.82
N HIS A 71 -1.73 -7.10 12.64
CA HIS A 71 -2.30 -5.80 12.28
C HIS A 71 -3.81 -5.85 12.10
N LYS A 72 -4.35 -6.96 11.60
CA LYS A 72 -5.80 -7.20 11.58
C LYS A 72 -6.36 -7.20 12.99
N LYS A 73 -5.76 -7.93 13.93
CA LYS A 73 -6.18 -7.92 15.35
C LYS A 73 -6.09 -6.54 16.00
N GLN A 74 -5.04 -5.77 15.70
CA GLN A 74 -4.94 -4.39 16.20
C GLN A 74 -6.06 -3.49 15.67
N SER A 75 -6.45 -3.66 14.40
CA SER A 75 -7.56 -2.90 13.82
C SER A 75 -8.91 -3.15 14.52
N SER A 76 -9.14 -4.35 15.07
CA SER A 76 -10.34 -4.66 15.87
C SER A 76 -10.37 -3.96 17.21
N ILE A 77 -9.21 -3.66 17.77
CA ILE A 77 -9.13 -2.99 19.07
C ILE A 77 -9.52 -1.51 18.91
N ILE A 78 -9.20 -0.90 17.77
CA ILE A 78 -9.51 0.52 17.49
C ILE A 78 -10.98 0.69 17.09
N ASN A 79 -11.53 -0.25 16.33
CA ASN A 79 -12.93 -0.27 15.92
C ASN A 79 -13.66 -1.37 16.70
N GLU A 80 -14.05 -1.07 17.95
CA GLU A 80 -14.77 -2.00 18.85
C GLU A 80 -16.04 -2.60 18.22
N ASN A 81 -16.56 -1.98 17.15
CA ASN A 81 -17.68 -2.49 16.37
C ASN A 81 -17.22 -2.83 14.94
N GLU A 82 -17.08 -4.14 14.69
CA GLU A 82 -16.94 -4.78 13.38
C GLU A 82 -15.65 -4.48 12.60
N ILE A 83 -14.60 -5.28 12.83
CA ILE A 83 -13.79 -5.67 11.66
C ILE A 83 -14.75 -6.41 10.73
N ASN A 84 -14.95 -5.84 9.55
CA ASN A 84 -15.56 -6.59 8.47
C ASN A 84 -14.65 -7.80 8.15
N LYS A 85 -15.02 -8.97 8.67
CA LYS A 85 -14.27 -10.23 8.50
C LYS A 85 -14.10 -10.64 7.03
N SER A 86 -14.90 -10.06 6.12
CA SER A 86 -14.76 -10.26 4.69
C SER A 86 -13.55 -9.54 4.08
N ILE A 87 -12.92 -8.60 4.80
CA ILE A 87 -11.71 -7.95 4.31
C ILE A 87 -10.56 -8.97 4.35
N HIS A 88 -10.02 -9.24 3.17
CA HIS A 88 -8.91 -10.15 2.97
C HIS A 88 -7.63 -9.65 3.66
N ASN A 89 -6.79 -10.58 4.12
CA ASN A 89 -5.62 -10.26 4.96
C ASN A 89 -4.56 -9.42 4.24
N ILE A 90 -4.56 -9.43 2.90
CA ILE A 90 -3.70 -8.58 2.06
C ILE A 90 -3.93 -7.07 2.30
N HIS A 91 -5.07 -6.68 2.88
CA HIS A 91 -5.32 -5.28 3.27
C HIS A 91 -4.57 -4.85 4.54
N PHE A 92 -4.00 -5.79 5.29
CA PHE A 92 -3.31 -5.55 6.57
C PHE A 92 -1.78 -5.67 6.45
N ILE A 93 -1.25 -5.58 5.22
CA ILE A 93 0.20 -5.53 4.95
C ILE A 93 0.60 -4.21 4.30
N THR A 94 1.90 -3.92 4.29
CA THR A 94 2.46 -2.70 3.70
C THR A 94 2.70 -2.86 2.20
N ILE A 95 2.87 -1.74 1.48
CA ILE A 95 3.32 -1.75 0.09
C ILE A 95 4.68 -2.45 -0.10
N GLY A 96 5.56 -2.41 0.90
CA GLY A 96 6.81 -3.18 0.88
C GLY A 96 6.56 -4.68 0.87
N HIS A 97 5.63 -5.17 1.69
CA HIS A 97 5.23 -6.58 1.68
C HIS A 97 4.62 -7.01 0.33
N LEU A 98 3.84 -6.14 -0.32
CA LEU A 98 3.31 -6.41 -1.67
C LEU A 98 4.44 -6.59 -2.69
N SER A 99 5.48 -5.75 -2.63
CA SER A 99 6.67 -5.89 -3.48
C SER A 99 7.35 -7.24 -3.27
N GLU A 100 7.54 -7.65 -2.00
CA GLU A 100 8.16 -8.94 -1.67
C GLU A 100 7.31 -10.14 -2.11
N ILE A 101 5.98 -10.05 -2.04
CA ILE A 101 5.07 -11.09 -2.56
C ILE A 101 5.25 -11.24 -4.07
N VAL A 102 5.29 -10.13 -4.83
CA VAL A 102 5.52 -10.20 -6.29
C VAL A 102 6.90 -10.77 -6.61
N LYS A 103 7.95 -10.42 -5.85
CA LYS A 103 9.28 -11.02 -6.01
C LYS A 103 9.26 -12.53 -5.76
N LYS A 104 8.59 -12.96 -4.69
CA LYS A 104 8.51 -14.38 -4.30
C LYS A 104 7.81 -15.23 -5.34
N TYR A 105 6.68 -14.73 -5.86
CA TYR A 105 5.87 -15.43 -6.87
C TYR A 105 6.13 -14.90 -8.29
N LYS A 106 7.34 -14.39 -8.58
CA LYS A 106 7.66 -13.75 -9.86
C LYS A 106 7.30 -14.60 -11.09
N GLU A 107 7.41 -15.92 -10.99
CA GLU A 107 7.10 -16.86 -12.08
C GLU A 107 5.62 -16.83 -12.48
N THR A 108 4.74 -16.33 -11.62
CA THR A 108 3.31 -16.16 -11.92
C THR A 108 3.02 -14.78 -12.47
N PHE A 109 3.75 -13.75 -12.02
CA PHE A 109 3.52 -12.35 -12.40
C PHE A 109 4.24 -11.94 -13.68
N ILE A 110 5.33 -12.62 -14.04
CA ILE A 110 6.18 -12.27 -15.17
C ILE A 110 6.06 -13.35 -16.25
N PRO A 111 5.76 -13.01 -17.52
CA PRO A 111 5.42 -11.70 -18.05
C PRO A 111 3.92 -11.33 -17.92
N GLU A 112 3.12 -12.20 -17.28
CA GLU A 112 1.66 -12.14 -17.33
C GLU A 112 1.06 -10.81 -16.89
N VAL A 113 1.53 -10.29 -15.75
CA VAL A 113 1.09 -9.02 -15.18
C VAL A 113 2.10 -7.92 -15.49
N PHE A 114 3.39 -8.15 -15.27
CA PHE A 114 4.44 -7.16 -15.51
C PHE A 114 5.43 -7.66 -16.56
N PRO A 115 5.98 -6.78 -17.42
CA PRO A 115 6.89 -7.18 -18.49
C PRO A 115 8.13 -7.95 -17.99
N ASN A 116 8.70 -7.50 -16.88
CA ASN A 116 9.80 -8.17 -16.19
C ASN A 116 9.90 -7.66 -14.74
N LEU A 117 10.69 -8.37 -13.92
CA LEU A 117 10.86 -8.01 -12.51
C LEU A 117 11.55 -6.65 -12.33
N HIS A 118 12.55 -6.31 -13.17
CA HIS A 118 13.26 -5.04 -13.07
C HIS A 118 12.33 -3.83 -13.29
N PHE A 119 11.41 -3.94 -14.25
CA PHE A 119 10.37 -2.95 -14.50
C PHE A 119 9.51 -2.73 -13.24
N PHE A 120 8.94 -3.80 -12.68
CA PHE A 120 8.11 -3.69 -11.48
C PHE A 120 8.90 -3.09 -10.30
N LEU A 121 10.11 -3.57 -10.05
CA LEU A 121 10.93 -3.13 -8.93
C LEU A 121 11.38 -1.67 -9.07
N GLY A 122 11.79 -1.24 -10.27
CA GLY A 122 12.21 0.13 -10.54
C GLY A 122 11.11 1.14 -10.19
N HIS A 123 9.87 0.84 -10.57
CA HIS A 123 8.72 1.72 -10.29
C HIS A 123 8.25 1.63 -8.84
N ILE A 124 8.09 0.42 -8.28
CA ILE A 124 7.53 0.24 -6.92
C ILE A 124 8.47 0.76 -5.83
N GLU A 125 9.79 0.59 -5.98
CA GLU A 125 10.77 1.10 -5.01
C GLU A 125 10.76 2.63 -4.94
N TYR A 126 10.55 3.29 -6.07
CA TYR A 126 10.45 4.74 -6.12
C TYR A 126 9.18 5.24 -5.40
N ILE A 127 8.05 4.56 -5.62
CA ILE A 127 6.79 4.81 -4.91
C ILE A 127 6.98 4.64 -3.40
N ILE A 128 7.60 3.55 -2.95
CA ILE A 128 7.86 3.26 -1.53
C ILE A 128 8.71 4.37 -0.89
N LYS A 129 9.78 4.79 -1.57
CA LYS A 129 10.68 5.86 -1.07
C LYS A 129 9.93 7.18 -0.90
N ILE A 130 9.22 7.64 -1.92
CA ILE A 130 8.47 8.90 -1.85
C ILE A 130 7.37 8.81 -0.79
N ARG A 131 6.62 7.69 -0.75
CA ARG A 131 5.60 7.44 0.26
C ARG A 131 6.19 7.57 1.66
N ASN A 132 7.32 6.93 1.96
CA ASN A 132 7.93 7.02 3.28
C ASN A 132 8.40 8.45 3.63
N CYS A 133 8.99 9.18 2.68
CA CYS A 133 9.36 10.57 2.88
C CYS A 133 8.14 11.45 3.17
N CYS A 134 7.05 11.28 2.43
CA CYS A 134 5.85 12.09 2.62
C CYS A 134 5.09 11.74 3.89
N CYS A 135 5.19 10.48 4.34
CA CYS A 135 4.43 9.98 5.47
C CYS A 135 5.10 10.17 6.82
N HIS A 136 6.43 10.12 6.86
CA HIS A 136 7.18 9.98 8.11
C HIS A 136 8.27 11.03 8.31
N MET A 137 8.63 11.79 7.26
CA MET A 137 9.69 12.81 7.33
C MET A 137 9.12 14.21 7.18
N HIS A 138 9.85 15.22 7.68
CA HIS A 138 9.48 16.62 7.49
C HIS A 138 9.44 16.93 5.98
N PRO A 139 8.28 17.24 5.39
CA PRO A 139 8.19 17.18 3.95
C PRO A 139 8.61 18.51 3.34
N ASN A 140 9.85 18.58 2.86
CA ASN A 140 10.11 19.37 1.65
C ASN A 140 9.51 18.61 0.46
N ILE A 141 8.18 18.43 0.46
CA ILE A 141 7.44 17.86 -0.68
C ILE A 141 7.50 18.91 -1.79
N ASP A 142 8.51 18.74 -2.63
CA ASP A 142 8.64 19.42 -3.89
C ASP A 142 7.57 18.92 -4.88
N LYS A 143 7.13 19.81 -5.76
CA LYS A 143 6.20 19.51 -6.84
C LYS A 143 6.75 18.40 -7.76
N GLU A 144 8.06 18.31 -7.93
CA GLU A 144 8.68 17.25 -8.73
C GLU A 144 8.50 15.85 -8.10
N TYR A 145 8.52 15.72 -6.76
CA TYR A 145 8.20 14.45 -6.11
C TYR A 145 6.75 14.03 -6.36
N ILE A 146 5.82 14.98 -6.27
CA ILE A 146 4.39 14.73 -6.55
C ILE A 146 4.20 14.29 -8.01
N LYS A 147 4.82 15.01 -8.94
CA LYS A 147 4.75 14.71 -10.38
C LYS A 147 5.32 13.33 -10.68
N THR A 148 6.48 13.02 -10.11
CA THR A 148 7.12 11.71 -10.30
C THR A 148 6.25 10.61 -9.72
N LEU A 149 5.76 10.74 -8.48
CA LEU A 149 4.90 9.73 -7.88
C LEU A 149 3.61 9.49 -8.67
N LYS A 150 2.99 10.55 -9.20
CA LYS A 150 1.83 10.42 -10.10
C LYS A 150 2.20 9.66 -11.38
N ALA A 151 3.37 9.91 -11.96
CA ALA A 151 3.83 9.19 -13.15
C ALA A 151 4.09 7.71 -12.86
N GLU A 152 4.81 7.40 -11.79
CA GLU A 152 5.15 6.03 -11.38
C GLU A 152 3.91 5.20 -11.07
N THR A 153 2.99 5.74 -10.28
CA THR A 153 1.72 5.06 -9.96
C THR A 153 0.85 4.88 -11.21
N LEU A 154 0.83 5.85 -12.13
CA LEU A 154 0.10 5.73 -13.40
C LEU A 154 0.67 4.64 -14.32
N ILE A 155 2.00 4.53 -14.42
CA ILE A 155 2.67 3.51 -15.24
C ILE A 155 2.28 2.11 -14.76
N LEU A 156 2.44 1.83 -13.46
CA LEU A 156 2.07 0.52 -12.91
C LEU A 156 0.56 0.27 -13.01
N SER A 157 -0.27 1.28 -12.74
CA SER A 157 -1.74 1.14 -12.84
C SER A 157 -2.19 0.80 -14.25
N LYS A 158 -1.59 1.41 -15.29
CA LYS A 158 -1.89 1.10 -16.69
C LYS A 158 -1.60 -0.35 -17.03
N ILE A 159 -0.44 -0.85 -16.60
CA ILE A 159 -0.05 -2.24 -16.82
C ILE A 159 -1.00 -3.20 -16.11
N ILE A 160 -1.24 -2.99 -14.81
CA ILE A 160 -2.18 -3.78 -14.00
C ILE A 160 -3.57 -3.83 -14.66
N ASN A 161 -4.12 -2.67 -15.01
CA ASN A 161 -5.46 -2.58 -15.60
C ASN A 161 -5.54 -3.19 -17.00
N SER A 162 -4.43 -3.24 -17.76
CA SER A 162 -4.40 -3.88 -19.08
C SER A 162 -4.38 -5.41 -19.04
N LYS A 163 -4.10 -5.99 -17.87
CA LYS A 163 -3.89 -7.44 -17.70
C LYS A 163 -4.90 -8.11 -16.78
N ILE A 164 -5.45 -7.35 -15.83
CA ILE A 164 -6.28 -7.87 -14.73
C ILE A 164 -7.77 -7.47 -14.90
N ILE A 165 -8.14 -6.69 -15.92
CA ILE A 165 -9.54 -6.42 -16.29
C ILE A 165 -10.02 -7.46 -17.31
#